data_AF-A0A7K4KZU7-F1
#
_entry.id   AF-A0A7K4KZU7-F1
#
_cell.length_a   1.000
_cell.length_b   1.000
_cell.length_c   1.000
_cell.angle_alpha   90.00
_cell.angle_beta   90.00
_cell.angle_gamma   90.00
#
_symmetry.space_group_name_H-M   'P 1'
#
loop_
_entity.id
_entity.type
_entity.pdbx_description
1 polymer ?
#
loop_
_entity_poly.entity_id
_entity_poly.type
_entity_poly.pdbx_seq_one_letter_code
_entity_poly.pdbx_strand_id
1 'polypeptide(L)'
;RFRYYQNVCAQSYSYAWWDWARWEREIDWMALSGINLALAFAGQEAVWQRVYLSLGLNQSEIDAYFTGPAFLAWNRMGNLRGWAGPLPRAWHLKQLYVQYRVLERMRSLGMIAVLPAFAGHVPQGVLRVFPRVNATRLGAWSHFDCTYSCTYLLDPEDPMFQVIGTLFLKELIKEFGTDHIYSADTFNEMRPRSAEPAYLARVSSAVFRSMTGADPEALWLMQGWLFQHQPDFWQPAQVRALLRAVPLGRMIVLDLFAESKPVYPWTESFYGQPFIWCMLHNFGGNHGLFGAVEALNSGPFAARRFPNSTMVGTGLAPEGIEQNDVVYELMNELGWRHEPLDLASWVTRYAERRYGAPSAAAA
;
A
#
# COMPACT_ATOMS: atom_id res chain seq x y z
N ARG A 1 16.67 -7.94 -3.15
CA ARG A 1 16.81 -6.48 -3.34
C ARG A 1 15.99 -5.72 -2.30
N PHE A 2 14.72 -6.06 -2.12
CA PHE A 2 13.86 -5.43 -1.12
C PHE A 2 13.41 -6.41 -0.03
N ARG A 3 13.28 -5.90 1.19
CA ARG A 3 12.48 -6.48 2.28
C ARG A 3 11.46 -5.41 2.64
N TYR A 4 10.22 -5.67 2.24
CA TYR A 4 9.12 -4.72 2.31
C TYR A 4 8.36 -4.84 3.63
N TYR A 5 7.86 -3.72 4.15
CA TYR A 5 6.96 -3.73 5.30
C TYR A 5 5.78 -2.77 5.15
N GLN A 6 4.66 -3.21 5.75
CA GLN A 6 3.38 -2.54 6.03
C GLN A 6 2.28 -2.82 5.01
N ASN A 7 1.05 -2.94 5.49
CA ASN A 7 -0.15 -2.82 4.67
C ASN A 7 -0.67 -1.38 4.77
N VAL A 8 -1.42 -0.94 3.76
CA VAL A 8 -2.16 0.32 3.83
C VAL A 8 -3.20 0.31 4.96
N CYS A 9 -3.76 -0.87 5.28
CA CYS A 9 -4.70 -1.08 6.38
C CYS A 9 -4.06 -0.87 7.76
N ALA A 10 -2.77 -1.21 7.93
CA ALA A 10 -2.08 -1.08 9.21
C ALA A 10 -2.00 0.37 9.71
N GLN A 11 -2.03 1.33 8.78
CA GLN A 11 -2.10 2.76 9.07
C GLN A 11 -3.35 3.13 9.88
N SER A 12 -4.44 2.38 9.69
CA SER A 12 -5.71 2.56 10.40
C SER A 12 -5.85 1.62 11.59
N TYR A 13 -5.57 0.33 11.40
CA TYR A 13 -5.82 -0.70 12.41
C TYR A 13 -4.81 -0.69 13.56
N SER A 14 -3.58 -0.24 13.31
CA SER A 14 -2.51 -0.25 14.31
C SER A 14 -1.94 1.16 14.56
N TYR A 15 -1.69 1.93 13.50
CA TYR A 15 -0.83 3.13 13.63
C TYR A 15 -1.61 4.43 13.87
N ALA A 16 -2.94 4.42 13.77
CA ALA A 16 -3.78 5.63 13.75
C ALA A 16 -3.50 6.59 14.93
N TRP A 17 -3.17 6.03 16.10
CA TRP A 17 -2.98 6.80 17.34
C TRP A 17 -1.53 6.97 17.75
N TRP A 18 -0.59 6.37 17.00
CA TRP A 18 0.82 6.41 17.35
C TRP A 18 1.35 7.84 17.43
N ASP A 19 2.25 8.05 18.39
CA ASP A 19 3.09 9.23 18.48
C ASP A 19 4.47 8.92 17.90
N TRP A 20 5.37 9.91 17.98
CA TRP A 20 6.75 9.71 17.54
C TRP A 20 7.46 8.58 18.29
N ALA A 21 7.29 8.49 19.62
CA ALA A 21 8.00 7.50 20.43
C ALA A 21 7.64 6.06 20.02
N ARG A 22 6.37 5.79 19.67
CA ARG A 22 5.99 4.47 19.16
C ARG A 22 6.53 4.21 17.75
N TRP A 23 6.54 5.21 16.87
CA TRP A 23 7.11 5.10 15.52
C TRP A 23 8.61 4.88 15.54
N GLU A 24 9.34 5.56 16.42
CA GLU A 24 10.79 5.39 16.59
C GLU A 24 11.14 3.93 16.92
N ARG A 25 10.42 3.32 17.87
CA ARG A 25 10.59 1.89 18.19
C ARG A 25 10.26 0.97 17.01
N GLU A 26 9.24 1.30 16.23
CA GLU A 26 8.89 0.51 15.04
C GLU A 26 9.99 0.57 13.98
N ILE A 27 10.57 1.77 13.75
CA ILE A 27 11.64 1.94 12.76
C ILE A 27 12.93 1.25 13.23
N ASP A 28 13.22 1.26 14.53
CA ASP A 28 14.32 0.48 15.09
C ASP A 28 14.10 -1.04 14.86
N TRP A 29 12.88 -1.54 15.10
CA TRP A 29 12.54 -2.93 14.79
C TRP A 29 12.64 -3.25 13.29
N MET A 30 12.18 -2.35 12.43
CA MET A 30 12.30 -2.47 10.97
C MET A 30 13.77 -2.62 10.56
N ALA A 31 14.67 -1.81 11.13
CA ALA A 31 16.09 -1.85 10.84
C ALA A 31 16.73 -3.16 11.31
N LEU A 32 16.41 -3.60 12.54
CA LEU A 32 16.88 -4.88 13.09
C LEU A 32 16.38 -6.08 12.27
N SER A 33 15.18 -5.97 11.72
CA SER A 33 14.56 -6.97 10.83
C SER A 33 15.09 -6.91 9.39
N GLY A 34 15.94 -5.93 9.07
CA GLY A 34 16.52 -5.74 7.74
C GLY A 34 15.56 -5.16 6.70
N ILE A 35 14.43 -4.58 7.12
CA ILE A 35 13.50 -3.88 6.24
C ILE A 35 14.21 -2.68 5.61
N ASN A 36 14.08 -2.54 4.29
CA ASN A 36 14.68 -1.43 3.54
C ASN A 36 13.72 -0.74 2.59
N LEU A 37 12.45 -1.15 2.55
CA LEU A 37 11.38 -0.54 1.78
C LEU A 37 10.10 -0.56 2.62
N ALA A 38 9.51 0.58 2.94
CA ALA A 38 8.27 0.60 3.73
C ALA A 38 7.42 1.83 3.43
N LEU A 39 6.12 1.73 3.72
CA LEU A 39 5.19 2.84 3.55
C LEU A 39 5.46 3.96 4.56
N ALA A 40 5.34 5.21 4.11
CA ALA A 40 5.42 6.40 4.95
C ALA A 40 4.25 7.33 4.61
N PHE A 41 3.08 7.04 5.18
CA PHE A 41 1.79 7.59 4.73
C PHE A 41 1.19 8.65 5.67
N ALA A 42 1.86 8.98 6.78
CA ALA A 42 1.36 9.99 7.71
C ALA A 42 1.33 11.37 7.05
N GLY A 43 0.30 12.16 7.36
CA GLY A 43 0.19 13.56 6.94
C GLY A 43 -0.30 13.80 5.51
N GLN A 44 -0.57 12.74 4.72
CA GLN A 44 -0.99 12.92 3.32
C GLN A 44 -2.30 13.71 3.15
N GLU A 45 -3.23 13.64 4.11
CA GLU A 45 -4.45 14.46 4.08
C GLU A 45 -4.17 15.96 4.21
N ALA A 46 -3.10 16.35 4.93
CA ALA A 46 -2.69 17.75 5.02
C ALA A 46 -2.15 18.28 3.68
N VAL A 47 -1.45 17.43 2.92
CA VAL A 47 -0.99 17.76 1.58
C VAL A 47 -2.17 17.85 0.61
N TRP A 48 -3.09 16.89 0.66
CA TRP A 48 -4.33 16.95 -0.12
C TRP A 48 -5.18 18.19 0.21
N GLN A 49 -5.28 18.59 1.47
CA GLN A 49 -5.98 19.81 1.87
C GLN A 49 -5.41 21.04 1.15
N ARG A 50 -4.08 21.18 1.09
CA ARG A 50 -3.42 22.29 0.37
C ARG A 50 -3.71 22.24 -1.13
N VAL A 51 -3.62 21.05 -1.72
CA VAL A 51 -3.93 20.83 -3.14
C VAL A 51 -5.37 21.23 -3.44
N TYR A 52 -6.34 20.73 -2.69
CA TYR A 52 -7.75 21.02 -2.92
C TYR A 52 -8.10 22.50 -2.68
N LEU A 53 -7.53 23.14 -1.65
CA LEU A 53 -7.67 24.59 -1.44
C LEU A 53 -7.10 25.38 -2.63
N SER A 54 -5.92 25.00 -3.14
CA SER A 54 -5.31 25.67 -4.30
C SER A 54 -6.10 25.49 -5.59
N LEU A 55 -6.88 24.40 -5.70
CA LEU A 55 -7.79 24.15 -6.79
C LEU A 55 -9.12 24.89 -6.63
N GLY A 56 -9.42 25.49 -5.47
CA GLY A 56 -10.64 26.28 -5.24
C GLY A 56 -11.78 25.53 -4.54
N LEU A 57 -11.48 24.39 -3.89
CA LEU A 57 -12.42 23.76 -2.97
C LEU A 57 -12.50 24.55 -1.66
N ASN A 58 -13.68 24.57 -1.05
CA ASN A 58 -13.87 25.18 0.26
C ASN A 58 -13.48 24.18 1.35
N GLN A 59 -13.04 24.68 2.51
CA GLN A 59 -12.66 23.83 3.65
C GLN A 59 -13.78 22.85 4.04
N SER A 60 -15.04 23.28 4.02
CA SER A 60 -16.20 22.43 4.32
C SER A 60 -16.36 21.24 3.35
N GLU A 61 -15.95 21.39 2.09
CA GLU A 61 -16.01 20.30 1.09
C GLU A 61 -14.89 19.29 1.32
N ILE A 62 -13.73 19.76 1.79
CA ILE A 62 -12.58 18.93 2.16
C ILE A 62 -12.89 18.16 3.45
N ASP A 63 -13.46 18.84 4.45
CA ASP A 63 -13.90 18.26 5.72
C ASP A 63 -14.95 17.16 5.52
N ALA A 64 -15.86 17.34 4.56
CA ALA A 64 -16.87 16.35 4.21
C ALA A 64 -16.33 15.16 3.39
N TYR A 65 -15.10 15.26 2.85
CA TYR A 65 -14.50 14.22 2.03
C TYR A 65 -13.70 13.21 2.84
N PHE A 66 -12.84 13.69 3.75
CA PHE A 66 -12.01 12.80 4.55
C PHE A 66 -12.84 12.05 5.59
N THR A 67 -12.49 10.79 5.82
CA THR A 67 -13.04 9.98 6.92
C THR A 67 -12.40 10.36 8.25
N GLY A 68 -12.93 9.82 9.35
CA GLY A 68 -12.25 9.86 10.64
C GLY A 68 -10.92 9.09 10.62
N PRO A 69 -9.99 9.38 11.55
CA PRO A 69 -8.63 8.83 11.55
C PRO A 69 -8.53 7.30 11.38
N ALA A 70 -9.40 6.55 12.06
CA ALA A 70 -9.40 5.09 12.03
C ALA A 70 -9.85 4.49 10.70
N PHE A 71 -10.34 5.30 9.75
CA PHE A 71 -10.87 4.84 8.46
C PHE A 71 -10.10 5.41 7.26
N LEU A 72 -8.93 6.02 7.49
CA LEU A 72 -8.19 6.69 6.43
C LEU A 72 -7.61 5.73 5.39
N ALA A 73 -7.25 4.49 5.76
CA ALA A 73 -6.83 3.47 4.78
C ALA A 73 -7.85 3.31 3.64
N TRP A 74 -9.13 3.10 3.96
CA TRP A 74 -10.20 2.93 2.97
C TRP A 74 -10.59 4.23 2.28
N ASN A 75 -10.35 5.39 2.89
CA ASN A 75 -10.55 6.66 2.21
C ASN A 75 -9.49 6.91 1.13
N ARG A 76 -8.22 6.65 1.45
CA ARG A 76 -7.08 6.79 0.53
C ARG A 76 -7.18 5.86 -0.68
N MET A 77 -7.76 4.67 -0.50
CA MET A 77 -8.06 3.71 -1.57
C MET A 77 -9.35 4.01 -2.35
N GLY A 78 -10.09 5.06 -1.96
CA GLY A 78 -11.33 5.48 -2.60
C GLY A 78 -12.57 4.66 -2.26
N ASN A 79 -12.48 3.69 -1.34
CA ASN A 79 -13.61 2.87 -0.89
C ASN A 79 -14.61 3.69 -0.05
N LEU A 80 -14.10 4.57 0.82
CA LEU A 80 -14.91 5.39 1.74
C LEU A 80 -14.64 6.89 1.57
N ARG A 81 -15.60 7.71 2.02
CA ARG A 81 -15.51 9.16 2.16
C ARG A 81 -16.39 9.64 3.31
N GLY A 82 -15.98 10.68 4.02
CA GLY A 82 -16.76 11.38 5.05
C GLY A 82 -17.13 10.61 6.33
N TRP A 83 -17.12 9.27 6.32
CA TRP A 83 -17.50 8.45 7.47
C TRP A 83 -16.64 8.76 8.71
N ALA A 84 -17.30 9.08 9.82
CA ALA A 84 -16.67 9.45 11.10
C ALA A 84 -15.72 10.66 11.04
N GLY A 85 -15.81 11.49 10.00
CA GLY A 85 -15.10 12.78 9.90
C GLY A 85 -15.82 13.91 10.64
N PRO A 86 -15.32 15.16 10.55
CA PRO A 86 -14.13 15.58 9.81
C PRO A 86 -12.82 15.39 10.60
N LEU A 87 -11.68 15.53 9.92
CA LEU A 87 -10.38 15.59 10.58
C LEU A 87 -10.14 16.97 11.20
N PRO A 88 -9.86 17.07 12.52
CA PRO A 88 -9.59 18.36 13.14
C PRO A 88 -8.22 18.90 12.71
N ARG A 89 -8.01 20.22 12.74
CA ARG A 89 -6.70 20.85 12.45
C ARG A 89 -5.53 20.23 13.22
N ALA A 90 -5.76 19.84 14.48
CA ALA A 90 -4.76 19.20 15.33
C ALA A 90 -4.25 17.86 14.75
N TRP A 91 -5.11 17.12 14.04
CA TRP A 91 -4.72 15.90 13.33
C TRP A 91 -3.65 16.20 12.28
N HIS A 92 -3.92 17.16 11.39
CA HIS A 92 -2.97 17.54 10.34
C HIS A 92 -1.62 17.96 10.91
N LEU A 93 -1.61 18.80 11.96
CA LEU A 93 -0.37 19.25 12.61
C LEU A 93 0.42 18.08 13.22
N LYS A 94 -0.26 17.18 13.94
CA LYS A 94 0.38 16.00 14.55
C LYS A 94 0.95 15.07 13.47
N GLN A 95 0.18 14.80 12.41
CA GLN A 95 0.57 13.85 11.37
C GLN A 95 1.71 14.39 10.50
N LEU A 96 1.75 15.70 10.20
CA LEU A 96 2.91 16.33 9.55
C LEU A 96 4.17 16.19 10.42
N TYR A 97 4.07 16.50 11.72
CA TYR A 97 5.18 16.35 12.67
C TYR A 97 5.71 14.90 12.70
N VAL A 98 4.82 13.92 12.80
CA VAL A 98 5.20 12.49 12.80
C VAL A 98 5.88 12.11 11.48
N GLN A 99 5.31 12.50 10.34
CA GLN A 99 5.86 12.14 9.03
C GLN A 99 7.28 12.68 8.83
N TYR A 100 7.56 13.92 9.23
CA TYR A 100 8.93 14.47 9.16
C TYR A 100 9.94 13.59 9.90
N ARG A 101 9.60 13.18 11.13
CA ARG A 101 10.48 12.37 11.98
C ARG A 101 10.62 10.94 11.45
N VAL A 102 9.54 10.34 10.97
CA VAL A 102 9.54 9.01 10.33
C VAL A 102 10.47 9.00 9.12
N LEU A 103 10.32 9.97 8.21
CA LEU A 103 11.14 10.04 7.00
C LEU A 103 12.62 10.30 7.32
N GLU A 104 12.91 11.23 8.22
CA GLU A 104 14.28 11.49 8.68
C GLU A 104 14.94 10.22 9.22
N ARG A 105 14.25 9.50 10.12
CA ARG A 105 14.78 8.30 10.75
C ARG A 105 14.94 7.16 9.75
N MET A 106 13.94 6.89 8.91
CA MET A 106 14.02 5.86 7.86
C MET A 106 15.21 6.11 6.93
N ARG A 107 15.36 7.33 6.43
CA ARG A 107 16.45 7.70 5.51
C ARG A 107 17.81 7.66 6.19
N SER A 108 17.91 8.04 7.47
CA SER A 108 19.16 7.94 8.25
C SER A 108 19.67 6.50 8.36
N LEU A 109 18.79 5.51 8.23
CA LEU A 109 19.08 4.07 8.28
C LEU A 109 19.18 3.45 6.88
N GLY A 110 19.10 4.26 5.81
CA GLY A 110 19.17 3.79 4.42
C GLY A 110 17.91 3.07 3.93
N MET A 111 16.77 3.23 4.61
CA MET A 111 15.48 2.73 4.12
C MET A 111 14.93 3.65 3.03
N ILE A 112 14.24 3.05 2.06
CA ILE A 112 13.47 3.76 1.04
C ILE A 112 12.04 3.93 1.55
N ALA A 113 11.61 5.18 1.72
CA ALA A 113 10.25 5.50 2.12
C ALA A 113 9.34 5.58 0.89
N VAL A 114 8.29 4.75 0.89
CA VAL A 114 7.27 4.77 -0.16
C VAL A 114 6.24 5.84 0.18
N LEU A 115 6.12 6.83 -0.69
CA LEU A 115 5.17 7.94 -0.54
C LEU A 115 3.88 7.68 -1.32
N PRO A 116 2.73 8.25 -0.93
CA PRO A 116 1.50 8.11 -1.70
C PRO A 116 1.55 8.88 -3.02
N ALA A 117 0.74 8.46 -4.00
CA ALA A 117 0.47 9.18 -5.24
C ALA A 117 -1.03 9.16 -5.56
N PHE A 118 -1.43 9.99 -6.53
CA PHE A 118 -2.81 10.09 -6.95
C PHE A 118 -3.27 8.87 -7.77
N ALA A 119 -4.38 8.26 -7.35
CA ALA A 119 -4.95 7.08 -7.99
C ALA A 119 -6.24 7.37 -8.81
N GLY A 120 -6.66 8.63 -8.92
CA GLY A 120 -7.83 9.05 -9.70
C GLY A 120 -9.06 9.47 -8.88
N HIS A 121 -9.11 9.15 -7.59
CA HIS A 121 -10.28 9.43 -6.74
C HIS A 121 -10.36 10.89 -6.31
N VAL A 122 -11.54 11.52 -6.43
CA VAL A 122 -11.72 12.94 -6.13
C VAL A 122 -12.97 13.24 -5.30
N PRO A 123 -12.95 14.31 -4.48
CA PRO A 123 -14.14 14.82 -3.80
C PRO A 123 -15.14 15.43 -4.79
N GLN A 124 -16.42 15.49 -4.38
CA GLN A 124 -17.48 16.15 -5.14
C GLN A 124 -17.19 17.63 -5.42
N GLY A 125 -16.43 18.31 -4.55
CA GLY A 125 -16.02 19.71 -4.75
C GLY A 125 -15.24 19.93 -6.05
N VAL A 126 -14.50 18.92 -6.55
CA VAL A 126 -13.81 19.00 -7.85
C VAL A 126 -14.81 19.19 -8.99
N LEU A 127 -15.96 18.51 -8.95
CA LEU A 127 -17.01 18.66 -9.97
C LEU A 127 -17.71 20.03 -9.90
N ARG A 128 -17.74 20.68 -8.73
CA ARG A 128 -18.26 22.04 -8.60
C ARG A 128 -17.32 23.05 -9.24
N VAL A 129 -16.03 22.96 -8.91
CA VAL A 129 -15.00 23.89 -9.43
C VAL A 129 -14.77 23.68 -10.92
N PHE A 130 -14.72 22.43 -11.36
CA PHE A 130 -14.47 22.06 -12.75
C PHE A 130 -15.69 21.33 -13.33
N PRO A 131 -16.77 22.03 -13.70
CA PRO A 131 -18.06 21.42 -14.09
C PRO A 131 -18.03 20.62 -15.39
N ARG A 132 -16.92 20.66 -16.14
CA ARG A 132 -16.72 19.91 -17.39
C ARG A 132 -15.85 18.66 -17.23
N VAL A 133 -15.38 18.35 -16.01
CA VAL A 133 -14.59 17.14 -15.79
C VAL A 133 -15.43 15.90 -16.04
N ASN A 134 -14.83 14.93 -16.70
CA ASN A 134 -15.39 13.61 -16.85
C ASN A 134 -15.02 12.77 -15.62
N ALA A 135 -16.02 12.48 -14.79
CA ALA A 135 -15.87 11.65 -13.61
C ALA A 135 -17.05 10.68 -13.50
N THR A 136 -16.76 9.45 -13.09
CA THR A 136 -17.79 8.44 -12.83
C THR A 136 -17.81 8.08 -11.35
N ARG A 137 -18.96 7.72 -10.80
CA ARG A 137 -19.00 7.16 -9.45
C ARG A 137 -18.60 5.70 -9.48
N LEU A 138 -17.77 5.32 -8.53
CA LEU A 138 -17.56 3.91 -8.22
C LEU A 138 -18.81 3.30 -7.56
N GLY A 139 -18.85 1.98 -7.45
CA GLY A 139 -19.90 1.26 -6.73
C GLY A 139 -19.87 1.50 -5.22
N ALA A 140 -20.90 1.03 -4.52
CA ALA A 140 -20.89 0.93 -3.06
C ALA A 140 -19.88 -0.14 -2.60
N TRP A 141 -19.21 0.10 -1.47
CA TRP A 141 -18.25 -0.83 -0.86
C TRP A 141 -18.69 -1.23 0.54
N SER A 142 -18.56 -2.51 0.88
CA SER A 142 -18.86 -3.08 2.21
C SER A 142 -20.19 -2.62 2.82
N HIS A 143 -21.25 -2.59 2.00
CA HIS A 143 -22.61 -2.18 2.38
C HIS A 143 -22.77 -0.71 2.82
N PHE A 144 -21.75 0.14 2.68
CA PHE A 144 -21.92 1.58 2.80
C PHE A 144 -22.63 2.13 1.57
N ASP A 145 -23.69 2.90 1.79
CA ASP A 145 -24.38 3.59 0.70
C ASP A 145 -23.53 4.75 0.13
N CYS A 146 -24.06 5.41 -0.90
CA CYS A 146 -23.33 6.51 -1.55
C CYS A 146 -23.19 7.79 -0.71
N THR A 147 -23.70 7.82 0.53
CA THR A 147 -23.37 8.87 1.51
C THR A 147 -21.90 8.76 1.89
N TYR A 148 -21.41 7.53 2.13
CA TYR A 148 -20.06 7.28 2.65
C TYR A 148 -19.16 6.49 1.71
N SER A 149 -19.68 6.02 0.57
CA SER A 149 -18.90 5.34 -0.49
C SER A 149 -19.19 6.00 -1.85
N CYS A 150 -19.13 5.22 -2.94
CA CYS A 150 -19.39 5.66 -4.31
C CYS A 150 -18.54 6.88 -4.72
N THR A 151 -17.27 6.88 -4.32
CA THR A 151 -16.32 7.97 -4.59
C THR A 151 -16.24 8.25 -6.10
N TYR A 152 -16.08 9.51 -6.46
CA TYR A 152 -15.86 9.88 -7.85
C TYR A 152 -14.46 9.47 -8.29
N LEU A 153 -14.38 8.80 -9.43
CA LEU A 153 -13.16 8.47 -10.14
C LEU A 153 -13.09 9.32 -11.41
N LEU A 154 -12.04 10.13 -11.53
CA LEU A 154 -11.77 10.87 -12.77
C LEU A 154 -11.50 9.90 -13.92
N ASP A 155 -12.01 10.25 -15.09
CA ASP A 155 -11.68 9.53 -16.31
C ASP A 155 -10.18 9.67 -16.60
N PRO A 156 -9.47 8.57 -16.95
CA PRO A 156 -8.03 8.61 -17.18
C PRO A 156 -7.59 9.49 -18.36
N GLU A 157 -8.52 9.86 -19.24
CA GLU A 157 -8.27 10.75 -20.37
C GLU A 157 -8.66 12.20 -20.09
N ASP A 158 -9.29 12.49 -18.94
CA ASP A 158 -9.59 13.86 -18.55
C ASP A 158 -8.28 14.63 -18.24
N PRO A 159 -8.06 15.83 -18.82
CA PRO A 159 -6.87 16.63 -18.55
C PRO A 159 -6.63 16.90 -17.06
N MET A 160 -7.70 17.01 -16.24
CA MET A 160 -7.59 17.25 -14.81
C MET A 160 -6.97 16.08 -14.05
N PHE A 161 -6.97 14.87 -14.61
CA PHE A 161 -6.25 13.74 -14.01
C PHE A 161 -4.77 14.07 -13.84
N GLN A 162 -4.14 14.58 -14.91
CA GLN A 162 -2.72 14.94 -14.90
C GLN A 162 -2.47 16.18 -14.04
N VAL A 163 -3.33 17.19 -14.12
CA VAL A 163 -3.21 18.40 -13.30
C VAL A 163 -3.24 18.06 -11.81
N ILE A 164 -4.24 17.31 -11.34
CA ILE A 164 -4.41 16.99 -9.93
C ILE A 164 -3.31 16.04 -9.45
N GLY A 165 -3.02 14.98 -10.21
CA GLY A 165 -2.02 14.00 -9.80
C GLY A 165 -0.61 14.57 -9.73
N THR A 166 -0.20 15.35 -10.73
CA THR A 166 1.11 16.00 -10.74
C THR A 166 1.18 17.11 -9.68
N LEU A 167 0.11 17.88 -9.44
CA LEU A 167 0.08 18.90 -8.40
C LEU A 167 0.23 18.28 -7.00
N PHE A 168 -0.51 17.21 -6.71
CA PHE A 168 -0.39 16.50 -5.44
C PHE A 168 1.02 16.01 -5.21
N LEU A 169 1.62 15.35 -6.21
CA LEU A 169 2.95 14.78 -6.04
C LEU A 169 4.03 15.88 -5.89
N LYS A 170 3.90 17.01 -6.61
CA LYS A 170 4.78 18.17 -6.43
C LYS A 170 4.68 18.77 -5.03
N GLU A 171 3.48 18.94 -4.48
CA GLU A 171 3.30 19.45 -3.12
C GLU A 171 3.82 18.46 -2.07
N LEU A 172 3.64 17.15 -2.29
CA LEU A 172 4.17 16.10 -1.43
C LEU A 172 5.71 16.09 -1.42
N ILE A 173 6.34 16.14 -2.60
CA ILE A 173 7.81 16.18 -2.74
C ILE A 173 8.37 17.47 -2.14
N LYS A 174 7.70 18.60 -2.34
CA LYS A 174 8.10 19.88 -1.73
C LYS A 174 8.06 19.81 -0.20
N GLU A 175 7.05 19.16 0.37
CA GLU A 175 6.92 19.03 1.83
C GLU A 175 7.95 18.07 2.42
N PHE A 176 8.20 16.93 1.76
CA PHE A 176 8.85 15.77 2.37
C PHE A 176 10.10 15.25 1.65
N GLY A 177 10.46 15.80 0.48
CA GLY A 177 11.41 15.17 -0.43
C GLY A 177 10.85 13.85 -1.00
N THR A 178 11.70 13.05 -1.63
CA THR A 178 11.30 11.74 -2.18
C THR A 178 12.46 10.76 -2.28
N ASP A 179 12.12 9.48 -2.32
CA ASP A 179 13.01 8.36 -2.61
C ASP A 179 12.55 7.62 -3.90
N HIS A 180 11.78 8.33 -4.74
CA HIS A 180 11.32 7.97 -6.09
C HIS A 180 10.35 6.77 -6.17
N ILE A 181 9.91 6.19 -5.05
CA ILE A 181 8.92 5.11 -5.04
C ILE A 181 7.59 5.61 -4.49
N TYR A 182 6.53 5.45 -5.29
CA TYR A 182 5.20 5.94 -4.99
C TYR A 182 4.16 4.83 -5.03
N SER A 183 3.20 4.87 -4.11
CA SER A 183 2.09 3.91 -4.04
C SER A 183 0.77 4.56 -4.40
N ALA A 184 0.01 3.89 -5.27
CA ALA A 184 -1.31 4.29 -5.72
C ALA A 184 -2.10 3.07 -6.17
N ASP A 185 -3.37 2.95 -5.75
CA ASP A 185 -4.23 1.81 -6.09
C ASP A 185 -5.64 2.29 -6.43
N THR A 186 -6.03 2.25 -7.71
CA THR A 186 -7.32 2.78 -8.18
C THR A 186 -8.51 1.88 -7.83
N PHE A 187 -8.30 0.57 -7.85
CA PHE A 187 -9.36 -0.44 -7.86
C PHE A 187 -9.25 -1.47 -6.74
N ASN A 188 -8.67 -1.09 -5.60
CA ASN A 188 -8.61 -1.97 -4.43
C ASN A 188 -10.04 -2.29 -3.95
N GLU A 189 -10.48 -3.53 -4.15
CA GLU A 189 -11.85 -4.00 -3.87
C GLU A 189 -12.98 -3.24 -4.59
N MET A 190 -12.64 -2.44 -5.60
CA MET A 190 -13.61 -1.68 -6.40
C MET A 190 -13.58 -2.20 -7.83
N ARG A 191 -14.74 -2.64 -8.34
CA ARG A 191 -14.84 -3.16 -9.71
C ARG A 191 -14.69 -2.02 -10.72
N PRO A 192 -13.75 -2.09 -11.69
CA PRO A 192 -13.67 -1.08 -12.74
C PRO A 192 -14.95 -1.03 -13.58
N ARG A 193 -15.28 0.15 -14.11
CA ARG A 193 -16.51 0.37 -14.92
C ARG A 193 -16.53 -0.41 -16.25
N SER A 194 -15.38 -0.87 -16.71
CA SER A 194 -15.23 -1.62 -17.96
C SER A 194 -14.12 -2.66 -17.81
N ALA A 195 -14.37 -3.86 -18.32
CA ALA A 195 -13.38 -4.94 -18.42
C ALA A 195 -12.54 -4.85 -19.71
N GLU A 196 -12.74 -3.82 -20.54
CA GLU A 196 -12.00 -3.64 -21.78
C GLU A 196 -10.51 -3.41 -21.48
N PRO A 197 -9.60 -4.26 -22.02
CA PRO A 197 -8.15 -4.10 -21.84
C PRO A 197 -7.66 -2.68 -22.12
N ALA A 198 -8.17 -2.03 -23.18
CA ALA A 198 -7.80 -0.67 -23.52
C ALA A 198 -8.15 0.34 -22.43
N TYR A 199 -9.28 0.18 -21.73
CA TYR A 199 -9.67 1.07 -20.63
C TYR A 199 -8.71 0.91 -19.45
N LEU A 200 -8.42 -0.32 -19.04
CA LEU A 200 -7.53 -0.61 -17.92
C LEU A 200 -6.11 -0.13 -18.17
N ALA A 201 -5.62 -0.28 -19.40
CA ALA A 201 -4.33 0.26 -19.84
C ALA A 201 -4.28 1.80 -19.76
N ARG A 202 -5.37 2.49 -20.12
CA ARG A 202 -5.44 3.95 -19.99
C ARG A 202 -5.42 4.40 -18.53
N VAL A 203 -6.07 3.67 -17.62
CA VAL A 203 -6.03 3.96 -16.18
C VAL A 203 -4.62 3.90 -15.63
N SER A 204 -3.91 2.79 -15.82
CA SER A 204 -2.53 2.66 -15.30
C SER A 204 -1.57 3.64 -15.99
N SER A 205 -1.75 3.90 -17.29
CA SER A 205 -0.99 4.94 -17.99
C SER A 205 -1.24 6.33 -17.40
N ALA A 206 -2.48 6.68 -17.05
CA ALA A 206 -2.81 7.99 -16.48
C ALA A 206 -2.20 8.18 -15.09
N VAL A 207 -2.31 7.18 -14.21
CA VAL A 207 -1.67 7.17 -12.88
C VAL A 207 -0.17 7.36 -13.02
N PHE A 208 0.49 6.52 -13.82
CA PHE A 208 1.95 6.56 -13.95
C PHE A 208 2.47 7.84 -14.66
N ARG A 209 1.74 8.36 -15.66
CA ARG A 209 2.07 9.66 -16.27
C ARG A 209 1.97 10.81 -15.27
N SER A 210 0.99 10.77 -14.36
CA SER A 210 0.85 11.84 -13.36
C SER A 210 2.02 11.83 -12.37
N MET A 211 2.52 10.64 -12.02
CA MET A 211 3.74 10.48 -11.21
C MET A 211 4.97 11.04 -11.93
N THR A 212 5.19 10.58 -13.16
CA THR A 212 6.36 10.97 -13.97
C THR A 212 6.34 12.44 -14.41
N GLY A 213 5.17 13.08 -14.43
CA GLY A 213 5.03 14.53 -14.62
C GLY A 213 5.53 15.38 -13.44
N ALA A 214 5.67 14.79 -12.25
CA ALA A 214 6.30 15.43 -11.09
C ALA A 214 7.72 14.91 -10.83
N ASP A 215 7.97 13.62 -11.09
CA ASP A 215 9.26 12.96 -10.84
C ASP A 215 9.60 11.97 -11.98
N PRO A 216 10.52 12.32 -12.90
CA PRO A 216 10.92 11.47 -14.02
C PRO A 216 11.48 10.10 -13.61
N GLU A 217 11.96 9.94 -12.37
CA GLU A 217 12.55 8.70 -11.84
C GLU A 217 11.52 7.79 -11.16
N ALA A 218 10.26 8.23 -11.09
CA ALA A 218 9.19 7.53 -10.36
C ALA A 218 9.10 6.02 -10.68
N LEU A 219 9.05 5.21 -9.62
CA LEU A 219 8.65 3.82 -9.61
C LEU A 219 7.30 3.69 -8.92
N TRP A 220 6.39 2.94 -9.53
CA TRP A 220 5.07 2.71 -8.95
C TRP A 220 5.05 1.39 -8.16
N LEU A 221 4.88 1.46 -6.84
CA LEU A 221 4.54 0.32 -6.00
C LEU A 221 3.03 0.09 -5.95
N MET A 222 2.55 -1.02 -6.51
CA MET A 222 1.13 -1.34 -6.65
C MET A 222 0.76 -2.58 -5.85
N GLN A 223 -0.40 -2.57 -5.18
CA GLN A 223 -0.93 -3.75 -4.52
C GLN A 223 -1.55 -4.73 -5.54
N GLY A 224 -1.11 -5.99 -5.51
CA GLY A 224 -1.67 -7.07 -6.33
C GLY A 224 -2.98 -7.67 -5.79
N TRP A 225 -3.47 -7.21 -4.62
CA TRP A 225 -4.67 -7.74 -3.93
C TRP A 225 -5.88 -7.87 -4.85
N LEU A 226 -6.15 -6.84 -5.64
CA LEU A 226 -7.33 -6.79 -6.51
C LEU A 226 -7.43 -7.96 -7.49
N PHE A 227 -6.29 -8.50 -7.95
CA PHE A 227 -6.25 -9.66 -8.85
C PHE A 227 -6.74 -10.94 -8.16
N GLN A 228 -6.50 -11.05 -6.86
CA GLN A 228 -6.94 -12.19 -6.05
C GLN A 228 -8.36 -11.99 -5.51
N HIS A 229 -8.72 -10.76 -5.12
CA HIS A 229 -9.99 -10.43 -4.47
C HIS A 229 -11.19 -10.50 -5.43
N GLN A 230 -11.02 -10.08 -6.70
CA GLN A 230 -12.06 -10.12 -7.73
C GLN A 230 -11.61 -10.96 -8.94
N PRO A 231 -11.41 -12.29 -8.76
CA PRO A 231 -10.85 -13.15 -9.80
C PRO A 231 -11.84 -13.39 -10.94
N ASP A 232 -13.12 -13.05 -10.79
CA ASP A 232 -14.12 -13.08 -11.86
C ASP A 232 -13.89 -11.94 -12.87
N PHE A 233 -13.47 -10.76 -12.39
CA PHE A 233 -13.15 -9.60 -13.21
C PHE A 233 -11.72 -9.65 -13.76
N TRP A 234 -10.74 -9.93 -12.91
CA TRP A 234 -9.31 -9.82 -13.23
C TRP A 234 -8.77 -11.07 -13.93
N GLN A 235 -9.23 -11.31 -15.16
CA GLN A 235 -8.71 -12.37 -16.04
C GLN A 235 -7.36 -11.97 -16.68
N PRO A 236 -6.62 -12.92 -17.29
CA PRO A 236 -5.29 -12.66 -17.84
C PRO A 236 -5.19 -11.45 -18.78
N ALA A 237 -6.21 -11.19 -19.61
CA ALA A 237 -6.22 -10.05 -20.52
C ALA A 237 -6.28 -8.70 -19.77
N GLN A 238 -7.11 -8.61 -18.72
CA GLN A 238 -7.29 -7.42 -17.89
C GLN A 238 -6.04 -7.13 -17.06
N VAL A 239 -5.49 -8.16 -16.42
CA VAL A 239 -4.26 -8.05 -15.63
C VAL A 239 -3.09 -7.64 -16.51
N ARG A 240 -2.92 -8.29 -17.67
CA ARG A 240 -1.85 -7.96 -18.62
C ARG A 240 -1.97 -6.52 -19.11
N ALA A 241 -3.18 -6.06 -19.44
CA ALA A 241 -3.39 -4.71 -19.93
C ALA A 241 -3.05 -3.64 -18.88
N LEU A 242 -3.44 -3.85 -17.63
CA LEU A 242 -3.11 -2.94 -16.54
C LEU A 242 -1.59 -2.87 -16.30
N LEU A 243 -0.93 -4.02 -16.19
CA LEU A 243 0.50 -4.09 -15.85
C LEU A 243 1.44 -3.65 -16.99
N ARG A 244 1.07 -3.91 -18.25
CA ARG A 244 1.91 -3.61 -19.44
C ARG A 244 1.77 -2.18 -19.96
N ALA A 245 0.79 -1.43 -19.46
CA ALA A 245 0.66 -0.01 -19.76
C ALA A 245 1.67 0.88 -19.01
N VAL A 246 2.44 0.30 -18.08
CA VAL A 246 3.60 0.93 -17.45
C VAL A 246 4.87 0.27 -17.99
N PRO A 247 5.94 1.04 -18.29
CA PRO A 247 7.19 0.44 -18.78
C PRO A 247 7.70 -0.64 -17.82
N LEU A 248 8.28 -1.72 -18.38
CA LEU A 248 8.83 -2.80 -17.58
C LEU A 248 9.90 -2.27 -16.62
N GLY A 249 9.82 -2.69 -15.36
CA GLY A 249 10.75 -2.25 -14.31
C GLY A 249 10.40 -0.90 -13.68
N ARG A 250 9.40 -0.18 -14.20
CA ARG A 250 8.88 1.08 -13.61
C ARG A 250 7.66 0.86 -12.71
N MET A 251 7.23 -0.38 -12.54
CA MET A 251 6.24 -0.83 -11.57
C MET A 251 6.82 -1.97 -10.74
N ILE A 252 6.53 -1.99 -9.45
CA ILE A 252 6.79 -3.12 -8.55
C ILE A 252 5.43 -3.56 -8.00
N VAL A 253 5.05 -4.81 -8.24
CA VAL A 253 3.79 -5.36 -7.73
C VAL A 253 4.04 -6.04 -6.39
N LEU A 254 3.23 -5.73 -5.38
CA LEU A 254 3.17 -6.49 -4.14
C LEU A 254 2.24 -7.69 -4.38
N ASP A 255 2.80 -8.91 -4.47
CA ASP A 255 2.00 -10.13 -4.44
C ASP A 255 1.54 -10.35 -2.99
N LEU A 256 0.43 -9.69 -2.64
CA LEU A 256 0.18 -9.23 -1.27
C LEU A 256 -0.09 -10.38 -0.29
N PHE A 257 -0.73 -11.46 -0.77
CA PHE A 257 -1.15 -12.63 0.02
C PHE A 257 -0.52 -13.92 -0.54
N ALA A 258 0.77 -13.85 -0.85
CA ALA A 258 1.45 -14.87 -1.64
C ALA A 258 1.69 -16.19 -0.88
N GLU A 259 1.58 -16.19 0.45
CA GLU A 259 1.64 -17.41 1.26
C GLU A 259 0.42 -18.31 1.09
N SER A 260 -0.72 -17.75 0.69
CA SER A 260 -1.99 -18.50 0.55
C SER A 260 -2.54 -18.46 -0.87
N LYS A 261 -2.52 -17.28 -1.51
CA LYS A 261 -3.13 -17.01 -2.81
C LYS A 261 -2.16 -16.24 -3.72
N PRO A 262 -1.01 -16.82 -4.08
CA PRO A 262 -0.02 -16.15 -4.93
C PRO A 262 -0.58 -15.85 -6.32
N VAL A 263 -0.31 -14.63 -6.81
CA VAL A 263 -0.73 -14.15 -8.12
C VAL A 263 0.35 -14.37 -9.18
N TYR A 264 1.63 -14.37 -8.79
CA TYR A 264 2.75 -14.55 -9.72
C TYR A 264 2.66 -15.80 -10.63
N PRO A 265 2.14 -16.99 -10.21
CA PRO A 265 2.22 -18.19 -11.03
C PRO A 265 1.36 -18.10 -12.30
N TRP A 266 0.12 -17.62 -12.18
CA TRP A 266 -0.84 -17.56 -13.30
C TRP A 266 -0.72 -16.27 -14.12
N THR A 267 0.01 -15.28 -13.61
CA THR A 267 0.39 -14.07 -14.35
C THR A 267 1.77 -14.19 -15.01
N GLU A 268 2.37 -15.39 -15.07
CA GLU A 268 3.70 -15.62 -15.65
C GLU A 268 4.75 -14.67 -15.05
N SER A 269 4.78 -14.55 -13.72
CA SER A 269 5.57 -13.56 -12.99
C SER A 269 5.19 -12.12 -13.34
N PHE A 270 3.90 -11.76 -13.18
CA PHE A 270 3.37 -10.41 -13.44
C PHE A 270 3.72 -9.87 -14.83
N TYR A 271 3.75 -10.78 -15.80
CA TYR A 271 4.12 -10.53 -17.19
C TYR A 271 5.42 -9.73 -17.29
N GLY A 272 6.42 -10.01 -16.47
CA GLY A 272 7.74 -9.37 -16.53
C GLY A 272 7.91 -8.10 -15.69
N GLN A 273 6.86 -7.59 -15.02
CA GLN A 273 7.05 -6.55 -14.01
C GLN A 273 7.73 -7.14 -12.75
N PRO A 274 8.66 -6.42 -12.10
CA PRO A 274 9.17 -6.81 -10.80
C PRO A 274 8.06 -7.02 -9.77
N PHE A 275 8.23 -8.00 -8.89
CA PHE A 275 7.30 -8.19 -7.77
C PHE A 275 8.00 -8.50 -6.45
N ILE A 276 7.29 -8.24 -5.36
CA ILE A 276 7.69 -8.60 -3.99
C ILE A 276 6.71 -9.65 -3.49
N TRP A 277 7.22 -10.82 -3.10
CA TRP A 277 6.44 -11.87 -2.49
C TRP A 277 6.11 -11.45 -1.05
N CYS A 278 4.84 -11.22 -0.73
CA CYS A 278 4.46 -10.75 0.60
C CYS A 278 3.72 -11.84 1.37
N MET A 279 3.98 -11.88 2.68
CA MET A 279 3.12 -12.52 3.66
C MET A 279 2.10 -11.49 4.16
N LEU A 280 0.81 -11.74 3.94
CA LEU A 280 -0.26 -10.91 4.49
C LEU A 280 -0.51 -11.31 5.95
N HIS A 281 -0.75 -12.59 6.19
CA HIS A 281 -0.97 -13.24 7.49
C HIS A 281 -2.20 -12.75 8.27
N ASN A 282 -2.23 -11.48 8.68
CA ASN A 282 -3.25 -10.94 9.57
C ASN A 282 -4.28 -10.08 8.81
N PHE A 283 -5.55 -10.34 9.10
CA PHE A 283 -6.69 -9.54 8.64
C PHE A 283 -7.36 -8.85 9.84
N GLY A 284 -7.67 -7.56 9.72
CA GLY A 284 -8.40 -6.75 10.69
C GLY A 284 -7.68 -6.47 12.03
N GLY A 285 -6.43 -6.88 12.21
CA GLY A 285 -5.77 -6.85 13.52
C GLY A 285 -6.31 -7.90 14.49
N ASN A 286 -6.98 -8.94 13.98
CA ASN A 286 -7.61 -9.96 14.83
C ASN A 286 -6.55 -10.74 15.62
N HIS A 287 -6.87 -11.05 16.88
CA HIS A 287 -6.10 -11.98 17.70
C HIS A 287 -6.47 -13.44 17.39
N GLY A 288 -5.57 -14.35 17.75
CA GLY A 288 -5.74 -15.79 17.59
C GLY A 288 -4.45 -16.45 17.12
N LEU A 289 -4.13 -17.63 17.66
CA LEU A 289 -2.94 -18.36 17.23
C LEU A 289 -3.15 -18.95 15.85
N PHE A 290 -2.36 -18.50 14.89
CA PHE A 290 -2.44 -18.84 13.47
C PHE A 290 -1.08 -18.62 12.80
N GLY A 291 -0.80 -19.40 11.76
CA GLY A 291 0.37 -19.22 10.89
C GLY A 291 0.53 -20.39 9.92
N ALA A 292 0.65 -20.12 8.62
CA ALA A 292 0.90 -21.12 7.59
C ALA A 292 2.41 -21.34 7.39
N VAL A 293 3.12 -21.75 8.45
CA VAL A 293 4.60 -21.68 8.55
C VAL A 293 5.34 -22.49 7.48
N GLU A 294 4.79 -23.61 7.01
CA GLU A 294 5.37 -24.40 5.92
C GLU A 294 5.29 -23.68 4.57
N ALA A 295 4.18 -22.99 4.32
CA ALA A 295 3.99 -22.18 3.12
C ALA A 295 4.95 -20.97 3.12
N LEU A 296 5.15 -20.34 4.29
CA LEU A 296 6.15 -19.29 4.46
C LEU A 296 7.56 -19.79 4.18
N ASN A 297 7.93 -20.92 4.77
CA ASN A 297 9.27 -21.48 4.71
C ASN A 297 9.67 -21.97 3.30
N SER A 298 8.70 -22.20 2.41
CA SER A 298 8.95 -22.67 1.03
C SER A 298 8.63 -21.63 -0.05
N GLY A 299 7.65 -20.76 0.19
CA GLY A 299 7.06 -19.84 -0.79
C GLY A 299 8.07 -18.90 -1.47
N PRO A 300 8.87 -18.10 -0.73
CA PRO A 300 9.86 -17.20 -1.31
C PRO A 300 10.87 -17.91 -2.23
N PHE A 301 11.27 -19.14 -1.88
CA PHE A 301 12.23 -19.92 -2.66
C PHE A 301 11.61 -20.48 -3.94
N ALA A 302 10.36 -20.95 -3.86
CA ALA A 302 9.59 -21.38 -5.03
C ALA A 302 9.35 -20.20 -5.99
N ALA A 303 8.99 -19.03 -5.47
CA ALA A 303 8.81 -17.82 -6.26
C ALA A 303 10.12 -17.37 -6.94
N ARG A 304 11.26 -17.46 -6.24
CA ARG A 304 12.59 -17.16 -6.81
C ARG A 304 13.00 -18.13 -7.91
N ARG A 305 12.68 -19.42 -7.78
CA ARG A 305 13.02 -20.48 -8.75
C ARG A 305 11.99 -20.60 -9.89
N PHE A 306 10.90 -19.85 -9.85
CA PHE A 306 9.88 -19.87 -10.89
C PHE A 306 10.48 -19.49 -12.26
N PRO A 307 10.07 -20.12 -13.37
CA PRO A 307 10.59 -19.80 -14.70
C PRO A 307 10.44 -18.30 -15.01
N ASN A 308 11.53 -17.65 -15.42
CA ASN A 308 11.58 -16.21 -15.69
C ASN A 308 11.11 -15.33 -14.53
N SER A 309 11.31 -15.78 -13.28
CA SER A 309 10.91 -15.02 -12.09
C SER A 309 11.48 -13.60 -12.11
N THR A 310 10.60 -12.64 -11.86
CA THR A 310 10.88 -11.21 -11.67
C THR A 310 10.82 -10.82 -10.19
N MET A 311 10.93 -11.80 -9.29
CA MET A 311 10.92 -11.56 -7.86
C MET A 311 12.13 -10.71 -7.45
N VAL A 312 11.89 -9.55 -6.84
CA VAL A 312 12.94 -8.63 -6.37
C VAL A 312 13.01 -8.54 -4.84
N GLY A 313 12.06 -9.11 -4.12
CA GLY A 313 12.05 -9.04 -2.67
C GLY A 313 11.03 -9.94 -1.99
N THR A 314 11.12 -9.95 -0.67
CA THR A 314 10.11 -10.50 0.23
C THR A 314 9.45 -9.36 1.01
N GLY A 315 8.27 -9.59 1.61
CA GLY A 315 7.57 -8.54 2.33
C GLY A 315 6.64 -9.05 3.43
N LEU A 316 6.33 -8.13 4.34
CA LEU A 316 5.35 -8.27 5.40
C LEU A 316 4.23 -7.23 5.15
N ALA A 317 3.00 -7.70 4.92
CA ALA A 317 1.86 -6.83 4.66
C ALA A 317 0.65 -7.13 5.55
N PRO A 318 0.81 -7.26 6.88
CA PRO A 318 -0.33 -7.51 7.76
C PRO A 318 -1.26 -6.31 7.85
N GLU A 319 -2.57 -6.56 7.87
CA GLU A 319 -3.55 -5.50 8.09
C GLU A 319 -3.44 -4.89 9.49
N GLY A 320 -3.12 -5.70 10.50
CA GLY A 320 -2.76 -5.23 11.83
C GLY A 320 -1.61 -6.05 12.45
N ILE A 321 -0.84 -5.40 13.33
CA ILE A 321 0.32 -6.00 14.01
C ILE A 321 0.02 -6.28 15.49
N GLU A 322 1.06 -6.55 16.31
CA GLU A 322 0.94 -6.85 17.75
C GLU A 322 0.22 -8.19 18.05
N GLN A 323 0.49 -9.18 17.20
CA GLN A 323 0.06 -10.56 17.38
C GLN A 323 1.04 -11.52 16.69
N ASN A 324 1.08 -12.78 17.13
CA ASN A 324 1.79 -13.89 16.48
C ASN A 324 3.26 -13.60 16.10
N ASP A 325 4.02 -12.95 16.99
CA ASP A 325 5.41 -12.51 16.77
C ASP A 325 6.31 -13.56 16.06
N VAL A 326 6.14 -14.84 16.40
CA VAL A 326 6.89 -15.97 15.83
C VAL A 326 6.77 -16.04 14.30
N VAL A 327 5.62 -15.68 13.73
CA VAL A 327 5.37 -15.74 12.29
C VAL A 327 6.12 -14.62 11.57
N TYR A 328 6.13 -13.42 12.15
CA TYR A 328 6.86 -12.27 11.61
C TYR A 328 8.37 -12.45 11.71
N GLU A 329 8.86 -12.99 12.82
CA GLU A 329 10.27 -13.33 13.00
C GLU A 329 10.75 -14.34 11.96
N LEU A 330 9.96 -15.41 11.73
CA LEU A 330 10.26 -16.42 10.70
C LEU A 330 10.41 -15.75 9.33
N MET A 331 9.41 -14.96 8.94
CA MET A 331 9.38 -14.35 7.61
C MET A 331 10.48 -13.29 7.42
N ASN A 332 10.83 -12.55 8.47
CA ASN A 332 11.99 -11.64 8.46
C ASN A 332 13.29 -12.40 8.23
N GLU A 333 13.52 -13.52 8.93
CA GLU A 333 14.72 -14.33 8.72
C GLU A 333 14.78 -14.87 7.29
N LEU A 334 13.67 -15.35 6.73
CA LEU A 334 13.62 -15.85 5.35
C LEU A 334 14.05 -14.82 4.30
N GLY A 335 13.89 -13.53 4.58
CA GLY A 335 14.40 -12.43 3.73
C GLY A 335 15.94 -12.41 3.60
N TRP A 336 16.66 -13.09 4.49
CA TRP A 336 18.12 -13.18 4.52
C TRP A 336 18.66 -14.55 4.10
N ARG A 337 17.78 -15.49 3.75
CA ARG A 337 18.18 -16.88 3.46
C ARG A 337 18.16 -17.20 1.96
N HIS A 338 18.92 -18.23 1.62
CA HIS A 338 18.92 -18.84 0.29
C HIS A 338 18.14 -20.16 0.24
N GLU A 339 17.93 -20.81 1.39
CA GLU A 339 17.23 -22.09 1.52
C GLU A 339 16.29 -22.10 2.73
N PRO A 340 15.25 -22.98 2.72
CA PRO A 340 14.34 -23.18 3.84
C PRO A 340 15.04 -23.56 5.15
N LEU A 341 14.33 -23.32 6.26
CA LEU A 341 14.74 -23.69 7.62
C LEU A 341 14.19 -25.07 8.01
N ASP A 342 14.85 -25.74 8.95
CA ASP A 342 14.20 -26.78 9.75
C ASP A 342 13.33 -26.10 10.81
N LEU A 343 12.01 -26.16 10.62
CA LEU A 343 11.03 -25.42 11.43
C LEU A 343 11.04 -25.86 12.90
N ALA A 344 11.19 -27.16 13.16
CA ALA A 344 11.20 -27.69 14.53
C ALA A 344 12.40 -27.14 15.32
N SER A 345 13.61 -27.30 14.77
CA SER A 345 14.80 -26.74 15.42
C SER A 345 14.77 -25.21 15.49
N TRP A 346 14.18 -24.54 14.49
CA TRP A 346 14.08 -23.08 14.47
C TRP A 346 13.16 -22.56 15.58
N VAL A 347 11.96 -23.14 15.76
CA VAL A 347 10.99 -22.68 16.76
C VAL A 347 11.49 -22.93 18.18
N THR A 348 12.15 -24.06 18.43
CA THR A 348 12.82 -24.33 19.71
C THR A 348 13.83 -23.22 20.04
N ARG A 349 14.74 -22.90 19.11
CA ARG A 349 15.73 -21.83 19.33
C ARG A 349 15.09 -20.44 19.44
N TYR A 350 14.00 -20.18 18.73
CA TYR A 350 13.25 -18.93 18.87
C TYR A 350 12.72 -18.76 20.29
N ALA A 351 12.10 -19.80 20.85
CA ALA A 351 11.58 -19.78 22.21
C ALA A 351 12.69 -19.58 23.25
N GLU A 352 13.83 -20.26 23.08
CA GLU A 352 15.01 -20.09 23.95
C GLU A 352 15.51 -18.64 23.98
N ARG A 353 15.66 -18.00 22.80
CA ARG A 353 16.08 -16.60 22.71
C ARG A 353 15.06 -15.65 23.32
N ARG A 354 13.76 -15.91 23.08
CA ARG A 354 12.67 -15.08 23.59
C ARG A 354 12.56 -15.13 25.12
N TYR A 355 12.79 -16.29 25.73
CA TYR A 355 12.68 -16.48 27.18
C TYR A 355 14.00 -16.36 27.93
N GLY A 356 15.13 -16.30 27.22
CA GLY A 356 16.46 -16.18 27.80
C GLY A 356 17.03 -17.47 28.40
N ALA A 357 16.33 -18.61 28.25
CA ALA A 357 16.76 -19.92 28.73
C ALA A 357 16.04 -21.07 27.99
N PRO A 358 16.65 -22.27 27.93
CA PRO A 358 15.97 -23.49 27.52
C PRO A 358 14.77 -23.82 28.41
N SER A 359 13.66 -24.21 27.79
CA SER A 359 12.47 -24.68 28.49
C SER A 359 11.83 -25.84 27.72
N ALA A 360 11.76 -27.01 28.35
CA ALA A 360 11.08 -28.17 27.79
C ALA A 360 9.56 -27.98 27.61
N ALA A 361 8.98 -26.95 28.24
CA ALA A 361 7.58 -26.58 28.06
C ALA A 361 7.35 -25.56 26.92
N ALA A 362 8.43 -25.02 26.35
CA ALA A 362 8.41 -23.99 25.31
C ALA A 362 8.83 -24.52 23.93
N ALA A 363 9.61 -25.60 23.90
CA ALA A 363 9.95 -26.38 22.72
C ALA A 363 8.80 -27.32 22.34
#